data_AF-A0A1I3JRF2-F1
#
_entry.id   AF-A0A1I3JRF2-F1
#
_cell.length_a   1.000
_cell.length_b   1.000
_cell.length_c   1.000
_cell.angle_alpha   90.00
_cell.angle_beta   90.00
_cell.angle_gamma   90.00
#
_symmetry.space_group_name_H-M   'P 1'
#
loop_
_entity.id
_entity.type
_entity.pdbx_description
1 polymer ?
#
loop_
_entity_poly.entity_id
_entity_poly.type
_entity_poly.pdbx_seq_one_letter_code
_entity_poly.pdbx_strand_id
1 'polypeptide(L)'
;MKPTGCRVVTAHRSEYPNPIAFDAGTLLQLGERYDGPEDWQDWYFCRTDAHPGGWVPLSILELLGDGSARALERYTARELDTRVNELLVASRHLNGWLWCLREASGESGWVPGQSLVVLAD
;
A
#
# COMPACT_ATOMS: atom_id res chain seq x y z
N MET A 1 7.42 -12.46 -0.72
CA MET A 1 8.75 -11.88 -1.03
C MET A 1 9.66 -12.15 0.16
N LYS A 2 10.94 -12.46 -0.05
CA LYS A 2 11.93 -12.49 1.06
C LYS A 2 12.26 -11.04 1.45
N PRO A 3 12.54 -10.73 2.73
CA PRO A 3 13.04 -9.41 3.09
C PRO A 3 14.26 -9.03 2.24
N THR A 4 14.24 -7.86 1.64
CA THR A 4 15.26 -7.41 0.69
C THR A 4 15.64 -5.96 0.97
N GLY A 5 16.94 -5.69 1.01
CA GLY A 5 17.45 -4.32 1.15
C GLY A 5 17.14 -3.48 -0.09
N CYS A 6 16.68 -2.26 0.11
CA CYS A 6 16.39 -1.31 -0.95
C CYS A 6 16.99 0.05 -0.62
N ARG A 7 17.40 0.79 -1.65
CA ARG A 7 17.80 2.19 -1.54
C ARG A 7 16.80 3.08 -2.27
N VAL A 8 16.40 4.16 -1.62
CA VAL A 8 15.53 5.18 -2.21
C VAL A 8 16.30 5.98 -3.25
N VAL A 9 15.80 6.02 -4.49
CA VAL A 9 16.38 6.79 -5.60
C VAL A 9 15.55 8.03 -5.96
N THR A 10 14.26 8.03 -5.61
CA THR A 10 13.36 9.18 -5.73
C THR A 10 12.61 9.35 -4.41
N ALA A 11 12.54 10.56 -3.87
CA ALA A 11 11.78 10.80 -2.64
C ALA A 11 10.28 10.61 -2.86
N HIS A 12 9.59 10.05 -1.88
CA HIS A 12 8.15 9.89 -1.85
C HIS A 12 7.59 10.52 -0.58
N ARG A 13 6.47 11.22 -0.71
CA ARG A 13 5.72 11.77 0.43
C ARG A 13 4.27 11.31 0.30
N SER A 14 3.73 10.82 1.41
CA SER A 14 2.33 10.41 1.50
C SER A 14 1.42 11.61 1.28
N GLU A 15 0.41 11.43 0.43
CA GLU A 15 -0.71 12.36 0.31
C GLU A 15 -1.85 12.04 1.29
N TYR A 16 -1.73 10.92 2.03
CA TYR A 16 -2.75 10.36 2.91
C TYR A 16 -2.26 10.28 4.37
N PRO A 17 -2.32 11.39 5.14
CA PRO A 17 -1.83 11.44 6.52
C PRO A 17 -2.67 10.59 7.50
N ASN A 18 -3.92 10.30 7.14
CA ASN A 18 -4.80 9.39 7.88
C ASN A 18 -5.14 8.21 6.96
N PRO A 19 -4.32 7.15 6.93
CA PRO A 19 -4.54 6.02 6.06
C PRO A 19 -5.67 5.13 6.57
N ILE A 20 -6.48 4.61 5.65
CA ILE A 20 -7.44 3.55 5.99
C ILE A 20 -6.70 2.34 6.57
N ALA A 21 -7.27 1.71 7.59
CA ALA A 21 -6.80 0.48 8.19
C ALA A 21 -7.98 -0.37 8.66
N PHE A 22 -7.90 -1.68 8.49
CA PHE A 22 -8.95 -2.62 8.87
C PHE A 22 -8.40 -4.05 9.04
N ASP A 23 -9.19 -4.89 9.72
CA ASP A 23 -8.90 -6.31 9.90
C ASP A 23 -9.59 -7.18 8.84
N ALA A 24 -9.13 -8.43 8.72
CA ALA A 24 -9.75 -9.42 7.85
C ALA A 24 -11.24 -9.60 8.19
N GLY A 25 -12.08 -9.77 7.16
CA GLY A 25 -13.52 -9.89 7.29
C GLY A 25 -14.28 -8.57 7.39
N THR A 26 -13.59 -7.43 7.52
CA THR A 26 -14.23 -6.10 7.51
C THR A 26 -14.97 -5.88 6.19
N LEU A 27 -16.20 -5.37 6.26
CA LEU A 27 -16.96 -4.91 5.10
C LEU A 27 -16.54 -3.49 4.72
N LEU A 28 -16.33 -3.29 3.43
CA LEU A 28 -15.85 -2.05 2.84
C LEU A 28 -16.85 -1.59 1.79
N GLN A 29 -17.14 -0.29 1.75
CA GLN A 29 -17.82 0.30 0.60
C GLN A 29 -16.84 0.40 -0.57
N LEU A 30 -17.19 -0.22 -1.70
CA LEU A 30 -16.35 -0.25 -2.89
C LEU A 30 -16.61 1.00 -3.73
N GLY A 31 -15.59 1.81 -3.94
CA GLY A 31 -15.63 2.99 -4.80
C GLY A 31 -15.06 2.75 -6.18
N GLU A 32 -14.40 3.77 -6.73
CA GLU A 32 -13.81 3.75 -8.05
C GLU A 32 -12.61 2.79 -8.14
N ARG A 33 -12.44 2.17 -9.31
CA ARG A 33 -11.23 1.44 -9.66
C ARG A 33 -10.22 2.44 -10.23
N TYR A 34 -8.96 2.32 -9.83
CA TYR A 34 -7.88 3.09 -10.42
C TYR A 34 -7.76 2.79 -11.92
N ASP A 35 -7.67 3.83 -12.74
CA ASP A 35 -7.63 3.76 -14.20
C ASP A 35 -6.53 4.68 -14.80
N GLY A 36 -5.49 4.96 -14.01
CA GLY A 36 -4.36 5.79 -14.43
C GLY A 36 -3.37 5.04 -15.34
N PRO A 37 -2.46 5.78 -16.01
CA PRO A 37 -1.47 5.20 -16.92
C PRO A 37 -0.37 4.39 -16.22
N GLU A 38 -0.19 4.55 -14.91
CA GLU A 38 0.73 3.78 -14.09
C GLU A 38 0.26 2.31 -13.96
N ASP A 39 1.20 1.37 -13.79
CA ASP A 39 0.91 -0.07 -13.63
C ASP A 39 0.32 -0.41 -12.23
N TRP A 40 -0.51 0.48 -11.69
CA TRP A 40 -1.30 0.32 -10.48
C TRP A 40 -2.69 -0.19 -10.83
N GLN A 41 -2.73 -1.18 -11.71
CA GLN A 41 -3.98 -1.85 -12.04
C GLN A 41 -4.55 -2.54 -10.79
N ASP A 42 -5.87 -2.70 -10.76
CA ASP A 42 -6.58 -3.42 -9.70
C ASP A 42 -6.51 -2.79 -8.30
N TRP A 43 -6.33 -1.48 -8.20
CA TRP A 43 -6.61 -0.74 -6.97
C TRP A 43 -8.05 -0.24 -6.96
N TYR A 44 -8.73 -0.33 -5.82
CA TYR A 44 -10.06 0.23 -5.58
C TYR A 44 -10.01 1.23 -4.43
N PHE A 45 -10.72 2.35 -4.57
CA PHE A 45 -10.88 3.30 -3.49
C PHE A 45 -11.97 2.78 -2.55
N CYS A 46 -11.57 2.26 -1.40
CA CYS A 46 -12.49 1.67 -0.42
C CYS A 46 -12.72 2.63 0.74
N ARG A 47 -13.93 2.57 1.32
CA ARG A 47 -14.30 3.32 2.53
C ARG A 47 -14.79 2.37 3.62
N THR A 48 -14.82 2.87 4.85
CA THR A 48 -15.56 2.24 5.95
C THR A 48 -16.48 3.27 6.57
N ASP A 49 -17.42 2.84 7.41
CA ASP A 49 -18.27 3.77 8.18
C ASP A 49 -17.45 4.71 9.09
N ALA A 50 -16.23 4.30 9.46
CA ALA A 50 -15.34 5.05 10.34
C ALA A 50 -14.23 5.82 9.61
N HIS A 51 -14.04 5.63 8.30
CA HIS A 51 -12.89 6.19 7.57
C HIS A 51 -13.28 6.67 6.16
N PRO A 52 -12.90 7.90 5.76
CA PRO A 52 -13.32 8.51 4.48
C PRO A 52 -12.79 7.77 3.24
N GLY A 53 -11.74 6.97 3.40
CA GLY A 53 -11.31 5.97 2.43
C GLY A 53 -9.83 5.95 2.16
N GLY A 54 -9.42 5.03 1.29
CA GLY A 54 -8.07 4.90 0.78
C GLY A 54 -7.98 3.75 -0.22
N TRP A 55 -6.85 3.68 -0.92
CA TRP A 55 -6.63 2.67 -1.95
C TRP A 55 -6.34 1.30 -1.34
N VAL A 56 -7.03 0.30 -1.87
CA VAL A 56 -6.97 -1.11 -1.47
C VAL A 56 -6.83 -1.98 -2.72
N PRO A 57 -5.85 -2.90 -2.79
CA PRO A 57 -5.69 -3.74 -3.98
C PRO A 57 -6.77 -4.83 -4.03
N LEU A 58 -7.24 -5.16 -5.23
CA LEU A 58 -8.27 -6.18 -5.47
C LEU A 58 -7.86 -7.54 -4.90
N SER A 59 -6.57 -7.86 -4.89
CA SER A 59 -6.06 -9.12 -4.34
C SER A 59 -6.36 -9.31 -2.85
N ILE A 60 -6.72 -8.24 -2.13
CA ILE A 60 -7.11 -8.31 -0.71
C ILE A 60 -8.61 -8.12 -0.48
N LEU A 61 -9.39 -8.12 -1.56
CA LEU A 61 -10.83 -7.92 -1.57
C LEU A 61 -11.55 -9.15 -2.16
N GLU A 62 -12.65 -9.50 -1.53
CA GLU A 62 -13.72 -10.30 -2.16
C GLU A 62 -14.86 -9.36 -2.53
N LEU A 63 -15.17 -9.26 -3.82
CA LEU A 63 -16.27 -8.42 -4.29
C LEU A 63 -17.60 -9.12 -4.05
N LEU A 64 -18.54 -8.45 -3.38
CA LEU A 64 -19.85 -9.05 -3.02
C LEU A 64 -20.95 -8.75 -4.04
N GLY A 65 -20.69 -7.89 -5.02
CA GLY A 65 -21.58 -7.61 -6.15
C GLY A 65 -22.68 -6.57 -5.90
N ASP A 66 -22.82 -6.08 -4.67
CA ASP A 66 -23.79 -5.07 -4.25
C ASP A 66 -23.18 -3.67 -4.03
N GLY A 67 -21.97 -3.45 -4.56
CA GLY A 67 -21.17 -2.24 -4.29
C GLY A 67 -20.37 -2.31 -2.99
N SER A 68 -20.30 -3.48 -2.35
CA SER A 68 -19.42 -3.73 -1.22
C SER A 68 -18.36 -4.79 -1.53
N ALA A 69 -17.33 -4.82 -0.68
CA ALA A 69 -16.31 -5.85 -0.68
C ALA A 69 -15.98 -6.28 0.75
N ARG A 70 -15.54 -7.53 0.91
CA ARG A 70 -15.04 -8.06 2.17
C ARG A 70 -13.52 -8.15 2.14
N ALA A 71 -12.86 -7.63 3.18
CA ALA A 71 -11.42 -7.75 3.33
C ALA A 71 -11.01 -9.22 3.53
N LEU A 72 -10.09 -9.73 2.71
CA LEU A 72 -9.57 -11.09 2.83
C LEU A 72 -8.50 -11.22 3.91
N GLU A 73 -7.86 -10.11 4.26
CA GLU A 73 -6.79 -10.03 5.25
C GLU A 73 -6.75 -8.64 5.91
N ARG A 74 -5.94 -8.49 6.96
CA ARG A 74 -5.70 -7.17 7.55
C ARG A 74 -4.87 -6.30 6.61
N TYR A 75 -5.18 -5.00 6.56
CA TYR A 75 -4.48 -4.08 5.67
C TYR A 75 -4.50 -2.65 6.21
N THR A 76 -3.49 -1.88 5.79
CA THR A 76 -3.50 -0.42 5.89
C THR A 76 -2.92 0.18 4.62
N ALA A 77 -3.49 1.30 4.17
CA ALA A 77 -2.96 2.10 3.07
C ALA A 77 -1.88 3.09 3.56
N ARG A 78 -1.24 2.82 4.70
CA ARG A 78 -0.18 3.68 5.24
C ARG A 78 0.99 3.71 4.26
N GLU A 79 1.31 4.90 3.78
CA GLU A 79 2.51 5.18 3.01
C GLU A 79 3.66 5.65 3.92
N LEU A 80 4.90 5.40 3.50
CA LEU A 80 6.09 5.83 4.23
C LEU A 80 6.74 7.02 3.50
N ASP A 81 6.87 8.14 4.18
CA ASP A 81 7.69 9.26 3.69
C ASP A 81 9.14 8.82 3.58
N THR A 82 9.77 9.10 2.44
CA THR A 82 11.16 8.73 2.16
C THR A 82 12.00 9.90 1.68
N ARG A 83 13.32 9.76 1.87
CA ARG A 83 14.34 10.67 1.32
C ARG A 83 15.31 9.87 0.47
N VAL A 84 15.82 10.51 -0.58
CA VAL A 84 16.83 9.89 -1.46
C VAL A 84 18.02 9.41 -0.65
N ASN A 85 18.54 8.23 -1.00
CA ASN A 85 19.60 7.48 -0.34
C ASN A 85 19.26 6.85 1.01
N GLU A 86 18.03 6.95 1.49
CA GLU A 86 17.60 6.15 2.63
C GLU A 86 17.63 4.65 2.30
N LEU A 87 17.98 3.85 3.30
CA LEU A 87 17.97 2.39 3.24
C LEU A 87 16.70 1.87 3.93
N LEU A 88 16.01 0.97 3.24
CA LEU A 88 14.77 0.34 3.69
C LEU A 88 14.86 -1.17 3.48
N VAL A 89 14.07 -1.92 4.25
CA VAL A 89 13.88 -3.35 4.03
C VAL A 89 12.48 -3.59 3.49
N ALA A 90 12.38 -4.02 2.24
CA ALA A 90 11.11 -4.39 1.61
C ALA A 90 10.74 -5.84 1.94
N SER A 91 9.48 -6.10 2.31
CA SER A 91 9.02 -7.44 2.69
C SER A 91 7.78 -7.92 1.95
N ARG A 92 7.06 -7.03 1.28
CA ARG A 92 5.84 -7.36 0.51
C ARG A 92 5.72 -6.47 -0.72
N HIS A 93 5.19 -7.03 -1.80
CA HIS A 93 4.87 -6.30 -3.04
C HIS A 93 3.38 -6.43 -3.35
N LEU A 94 2.72 -5.32 -3.67
CA LEU A 94 1.33 -5.25 -4.17
C LEU A 94 1.24 -4.20 -5.27
N ASN A 95 0.90 -4.62 -6.49
CA ASN A 95 0.54 -3.74 -7.62
C ASN A 95 1.47 -2.52 -7.78
N GLY A 96 2.78 -2.74 -7.81
CA GLY A 96 3.79 -1.69 -7.99
C GLY A 96 4.27 -1.01 -6.70
N TRP A 97 3.75 -1.39 -5.53
CA TRP A 97 4.12 -0.85 -4.22
C TRP A 97 4.84 -1.87 -3.35
N LEU A 98 5.81 -1.42 -2.57
CA LEU A 98 6.57 -2.25 -1.65
C LEU A 98 6.28 -1.83 -0.20
N TRP A 99 5.95 -2.79 0.67
CA TRP A 99 5.88 -2.56 2.11
C TRP A 99 7.29 -2.56 2.66
N CYS A 100 7.72 -1.40 3.16
CA CYS A 100 9.08 -1.15 3.60
C CYS A 100 9.13 -0.91 5.11
N LEU A 101 10.22 -1.36 5.73
CA LEU A 101 10.61 -1.05 7.11
C LEU A 101 11.83 -0.12 7.08
N ARG A 102 11.75 1.00 7.80
CA ARG A 102 12.89 1.82 8.18
C ARG A 102 13.45 1.28 9.50
N GLU A 103 14.51 0.49 9.44
CA GLU A 103 15.07 -0.16 10.65
C GLU A 103 15.50 0.84 11.72
N ALA A 104 16.02 2.00 11.31
CA ALA A 104 16.49 3.04 12.24
C ALA A 104 15.40 3.62 13.14
N SER A 105 14.13 3.69 12.68
CA SER A 105 13.00 4.23 13.47
C SER A 105 11.94 3.19 13.81
N GLY A 106 11.94 2.03 13.15
CA GLY A 106 10.87 1.03 13.23
C GLY A 106 9.62 1.37 12.41
N GLU A 107 9.61 2.49 11.69
CA GLU A 107 8.45 2.88 10.88
C GLU A 107 8.30 1.99 9.65
N SER A 108 7.05 1.69 9.30
CA SER A 108 6.74 0.93 8.10
C SER A 108 5.54 1.51 7.34
N GLY A 109 5.55 1.30 6.03
CA GLY A 109 4.55 1.81 5.11
C GLY A 109 4.83 1.38 3.68
N TRP A 110 3.87 1.58 2.80
CA TRP A 110 4.01 1.40 1.36
C TRP A 110 4.88 2.49 0.75
N VAL A 111 5.73 2.10 -0.19
CA VAL A 111 6.57 3.00 -0.99
C VAL A 111 6.44 2.58 -2.46
N PRO A 112 6.33 3.51 -3.43
CA PRO A 112 6.27 3.16 -4.84
C PRO A 112 7.52 2.40 -5.25
N GLY A 113 7.39 1.21 -5.83
CA GLY A 113 8.52 0.37 -6.21
C GLY A 113 9.48 1.06 -7.19
N GLN A 114 8.95 1.90 -8.08
CA GLN A 114 9.73 2.73 -9.02
C GLN A 114 10.65 3.75 -8.34
N SER A 115 10.39 4.09 -7.07
CA SER A 115 11.23 4.99 -6.28
C SER A 115 12.39 4.28 -5.56
N LEU A 116 12.49 2.96 -5.72
CA LEU A 116 13.44 2.09 -5.02
C LEU A 116 14.33 1.32 -5.99
N VAL A 117 15.57 1.09 -5.59
CA VAL A 117 16.47 0.13 -6.22
C VAL A 117 16.79 -0.97 -5.21
N VAL A 118 16.57 -2.22 -5.61
CA VAL A 118 16.97 -3.40 -4.83
C VAL A 118 18.48 -3.47 -4.73
N LEU A 119 18.99 -3.65 -3.52
CA LEU A 119 20.40 -3.92 -3.28
C LEU A 119 20.65 -5.41 -3.49
N ALA A 120 21.70 -5.76 -4.24
CA ALA A 120 22.11 -7.15 -4.35
C ALA A 120 22.68 -7.62 -2.99
N ASP A 121 22.40 -8.89 -2.67
CA ASP A 121 23.00 -9.60 -1.54
C ASP A 121 24.52 -9.76 -1.71
#